data_AF-A0A8D2EK43-F1
#
_entry.id   AF-A0A8D2EK43-F1
#
_cell.length_a   1.000
_cell.length_b   1.000
_cell.length_c   1.000
_cell.angle_alpha   90.00
_cell.angle_beta   90.00
_cell.angle_gamma   90.00
#
_symmetry.space_group_name_H-M   'P 1'
#
loop_
_entity.id
_entity.type
_entity.pdbx_description
1 polymer ?
#
loop_
_entity_poly.entity_id
_entity_poly.type
_entity_poly.pdbx_seq_one_letter_code
_entity_poly.pdbx_strand_id
1 'polypeptide(L)'
;MWEEEGVKRTPAPDPCALCPAGTTCPPEKEVHEIDESLIFYKKRELEACVDAALLAAQMDRVNAIPFTYEQLDVLKHKLDELYPQGYPESVIRHLGHLFLKMSPEDIRKWNVTSLETLKALLKVSKGHEMSAQAATLIDRVVVGRGQLDKDTVDTLTAFCPGCLCSLSPERLSSMPPSIIGAVRPQDLDTCGPRQLDVLYPKARLAFQNMSGSEYFVKIRPFLGGAPTEDLKALSQQNVSMDLATFMKLRREAVLPLTVAEVQKLLGPHVEGLKVEEQHSPVRDWILKQRQDDLDALGLGLQGGIPNGYLILDLSVRGGGCCSRGSRLVLRRWPSRQD
;
A
#
# COMPACT_ATOMS: atom_id res chain seq x y z
N MET A 1 -0.44 68.67 -59.11
CA MET A 1 0.76 67.84 -59.38
C MET A 1 1.70 68.03 -58.21
N TRP A 2 1.50 67.23 -57.18
CA TRP A 2 2.43 67.00 -56.06
C TRP A 2 2.10 65.58 -55.58
N GLU A 3 2.91 64.61 -56.05
CA GLU A 3 2.91 63.23 -55.56
C GLU A 3 3.70 63.20 -54.24
N GLU A 4 3.09 62.68 -53.18
CA GLU A 4 3.79 62.35 -51.95
C GLU A 4 4.59 61.06 -52.13
N GLU A 5 5.90 61.13 -51.89
CA GLU A 5 6.76 59.96 -51.83
C GLU A 5 6.47 59.14 -50.56
N GLY A 6 5.86 57.97 -50.74
CA GLY A 6 5.71 56.97 -49.69
C GLY A 6 7.03 56.27 -49.37
N VAL A 7 7.60 56.58 -48.20
CA VAL A 7 8.75 55.87 -47.63
C VAL A 7 8.37 54.40 -47.34
N LYS A 8 8.91 53.46 -48.12
CA LYS A 8 8.84 52.01 -47.83
C LYS A 8 9.61 51.70 -46.55
N ARG A 9 8.89 51.41 -45.45
CA ARG A 9 9.47 50.75 -44.28
C ARG A 9 9.70 49.27 -44.61
N THR A 10 10.95 48.86 -44.69
CA THR A 10 11.33 47.44 -44.63
C THR A 10 11.00 46.90 -43.23
N PRO A 11 10.40 45.69 -43.11
CA PRO A 11 10.21 45.08 -41.80
C PRO A 11 11.58 44.71 -41.21
N ALA A 12 11.78 45.04 -39.94
CA ALA A 12 12.93 44.56 -39.18
C ALA A 12 12.89 43.02 -39.12
N PRO A 13 14.05 42.33 -39.21
CA PRO A 13 14.07 40.88 -39.04
C PRO A 13 13.60 40.50 -37.64
N ASP A 14 12.73 39.49 -37.56
CA ASP A 14 12.22 38.93 -36.31
C ASP A 14 13.38 38.59 -35.34
N PRO A 15 13.30 38.96 -34.05
CA PRO A 15 14.33 38.62 -33.06
C PRO A 15 14.44 37.13 -32.71
N CYS A 16 13.66 36.27 -33.36
CA CYS A 16 13.56 34.83 -33.06
C CYS A 16 14.30 33.92 -34.07
N ALA A 17 15.11 34.46 -34.97
CA ALA A 17 15.81 33.67 -36.00
C ALA A 17 17.22 33.17 -35.61
N LEU A 18 17.58 33.15 -34.32
CA LEU A 18 18.87 32.65 -33.83
C LEU A 18 18.72 31.83 -32.53
N CYS A 19 17.97 30.74 -32.60
CA CYS A 19 18.20 29.59 -31.73
C CYS A 19 18.88 28.51 -32.57
N PRO A 20 20.19 28.22 -32.40
CA PRO A 20 20.78 27.07 -33.06
C PRO A 20 20.16 25.81 -32.46
N ALA A 21 19.32 25.14 -33.25
CA ALA A 21 18.88 23.79 -33.01
C ALA A 21 20.08 22.86 -33.25
N GLY A 22 20.65 22.35 -32.17
CA GLY A 22 21.77 21.39 -32.20
C GLY A 22 22.96 21.87 -31.38
N THR A 23 22.96 21.56 -30.08
CA THR A 23 24.20 21.59 -29.28
C THR A 23 25.05 20.39 -29.69
N THR A 24 25.93 20.57 -30.67
CA THR A 24 26.99 19.60 -30.97
C THR A 24 27.98 19.57 -29.79
N CYS A 25 28.30 18.38 -29.29
CA CYS A 25 29.31 18.24 -28.25
C CYS A 25 30.67 18.78 -28.75
N PRO A 26 31.37 19.63 -27.98
CA PRO A 26 32.74 20.01 -28.30
C PRO A 26 33.62 18.74 -28.34
N PRO A 27 34.51 18.57 -29.35
CA PRO A 27 35.35 17.37 -29.47
C PRO A 27 36.20 17.09 -28.23
N GLU A 28 36.63 18.13 -27.53
CA GLU A 28 37.42 18.06 -26.29
C GLU A 28 36.62 17.54 -25.08
N LYS A 29 35.29 17.46 -25.19
CA LYS A 29 34.37 17.06 -24.12
C LYS A 29 33.61 15.77 -24.43
N GLU A 30 33.96 15.08 -25.52
CA GLU A 30 33.39 13.77 -25.84
C GLU A 30 33.65 12.78 -24.70
N VAL A 31 32.57 12.15 -24.25
CA VAL A 31 32.62 11.22 -23.11
C VAL A 31 32.72 9.81 -23.68
N HIS A 32 33.85 9.15 -23.44
CA HIS A 32 34.04 7.73 -23.79
C HIS A 32 33.87 6.79 -22.58
N GLU A 33 33.85 7.35 -21.38
CA GLU A 33 33.74 6.62 -20.11
C GLU A 33 32.98 7.46 -19.09
N ILE A 34 32.11 6.82 -18.30
CA ILE A 34 31.39 7.47 -17.21
C ILE A 34 32.31 7.53 -15.99
N ASP A 35 32.78 8.73 -15.64
CA ASP A 35 33.68 8.97 -14.52
C ASP A 35 33.29 10.21 -13.69
N GLU A 36 34.05 10.47 -12.62
CA GLU A 36 33.79 11.58 -11.69
C GLU A 36 33.90 12.96 -12.34
N SER A 37 34.55 13.11 -13.51
CA SER A 37 34.65 14.41 -14.18
C SER A 37 33.28 14.95 -14.62
N LEU A 38 32.31 14.06 -14.82
CA LEU A 38 30.95 14.41 -15.24
C LEU A 38 30.18 15.21 -14.18
N ILE A 39 30.63 15.23 -12.92
CA ILE A 39 30.02 16.08 -11.89
C ILE A 39 30.14 17.57 -12.23
N PHE A 40 31.18 17.96 -12.99
CA PHE A 40 31.44 19.33 -13.39
C PHE A 40 30.72 19.74 -14.68
N TYR A 41 30.09 18.79 -15.38
CA TYR A 41 29.34 19.08 -16.59
C TYR A 41 28.00 19.74 -16.24
N LYS A 42 27.70 20.84 -16.93
CA LYS A 42 26.39 21.49 -16.86
C LYS A 42 25.34 20.64 -17.57
N LYS A 43 24.06 20.91 -17.26
CA LYS A 43 22.89 20.25 -17.87
C LYS A 43 23.01 20.07 -19.39
N ARG A 44 23.33 21.17 -20.10
CA ARG A 44 23.45 21.18 -21.57
C ARG A 44 24.66 20.40 -22.08
N GLU A 45 25.73 20.34 -21.30
CA GLU A 45 26.95 19.62 -21.66
C GLU A 45 26.72 18.11 -21.50
N LEU A 46 26.07 17.69 -20.43
CA LEU A 46 25.62 16.29 -20.28
C LEU A 46 24.67 15.90 -21.42
N GLU A 47 23.70 16.77 -21.75
CA GLU A 47 22.76 16.53 -22.83
C GLU A 47 23.45 16.39 -24.19
N ALA A 48 24.46 17.20 -24.47
CA ALA A 48 25.16 17.17 -25.74
C ALA A 48 26.20 16.03 -25.84
N CYS A 49 26.90 15.71 -24.75
CA CYS A 49 28.15 14.95 -24.80
C CYS A 49 28.07 13.52 -24.25
N VAL A 50 27.04 13.19 -23.47
CA VAL A 50 26.87 11.82 -22.96
C VAL A 50 26.02 11.03 -23.94
N ASP A 51 26.59 10.00 -24.54
CA ASP A 51 25.85 9.05 -25.36
C ASP A 51 24.94 8.17 -24.51
N ALA A 52 23.70 7.93 -24.97
CA ALA A 52 22.72 7.18 -24.21
C ALA A 52 23.05 5.68 -24.12
N ALA A 53 23.69 5.10 -25.14
CA ALA A 53 24.07 3.68 -25.12
C ALA A 53 25.28 3.44 -24.20
N LEU A 54 26.25 4.37 -24.21
CA LEU A 54 27.35 4.38 -23.24
C LEU A 54 26.82 4.49 -21.81
N LEU A 55 25.90 5.44 -21.58
CA LEU A 55 25.24 5.62 -20.30
C LEU A 55 24.58 4.30 -19.84
N ALA A 56 23.75 3.69 -20.67
CA ALA A 56 23.07 2.43 -20.38
C ALA A 56 24.04 1.27 -20.09
N ALA A 57 25.17 1.20 -20.80
CA ALA A 57 26.18 0.16 -20.63
C ALA A 57 27.00 0.31 -19.33
N GLN A 58 27.18 1.54 -18.84
CA GLN A 58 28.03 1.85 -17.68
C GLN A 58 27.24 2.33 -16.46
N MET A 59 26.01 1.84 -16.30
CA MET A 59 25.11 2.27 -15.23
C MET A 59 25.67 2.04 -13.81
N ASP A 60 26.50 1.00 -13.62
CA ASP A 60 27.17 0.75 -12.35
C ASP A 60 28.06 1.91 -11.90
N ARG A 61 28.68 2.61 -12.85
CA ARG A 61 29.53 3.77 -12.58
C ARG A 61 28.72 5.01 -12.26
N VAL A 62 27.57 5.17 -12.92
CA VAL A 62 26.64 6.27 -12.64
C VAL A 62 26.26 6.29 -11.16
N ASN A 63 26.05 5.12 -10.56
CA ASN A 63 25.71 5.00 -9.15
C ASN A 63 26.84 5.31 -8.17
N ALA A 64 28.09 5.23 -8.62
CA ALA A 64 29.25 5.57 -7.81
C ALA A 64 29.50 7.09 -7.76
N ILE A 65 28.92 7.83 -8.69
CA ILE A 65 29.14 9.27 -8.84
C ILE A 65 27.99 10.04 -8.16
N PRO A 66 28.29 11.04 -7.30
CA PRO A 66 27.28 11.83 -6.60
C PRO A 66 26.69 12.91 -7.52
N PHE A 67 25.96 12.50 -8.56
CA PHE A 67 25.25 13.43 -9.43
C PHE A 67 24.20 14.23 -8.67
N THR A 68 24.03 15.50 -9.05
CA THR A 68 22.95 16.34 -8.55
C THR A 68 21.60 15.88 -9.09
N TYR A 69 20.51 16.28 -8.42
CA TYR A 69 19.16 15.95 -8.88
C TYR A 69 18.87 16.44 -10.31
N GLU A 70 19.43 17.57 -10.73
CA GLU A 70 19.27 18.11 -12.08
C GLU A 70 20.05 17.30 -13.13
N GLN A 71 21.24 16.82 -12.78
CA GLN A 71 22.04 15.97 -13.64
C GLN A 71 21.38 14.60 -13.82
N LEU A 72 20.84 14.02 -12.74
CA LEU A 72 20.06 12.78 -12.81
C LEU A 72 18.83 12.91 -13.72
N ASP A 73 18.18 14.08 -13.78
CA ASP A 73 17.06 14.30 -14.69
C ASP A 73 17.48 14.26 -16.17
N VAL A 74 18.68 14.77 -16.49
CA VAL A 74 19.26 14.64 -17.84
C VAL A 74 19.58 13.18 -18.16
N LEU A 75 20.23 12.47 -17.24
CA LEU A 75 20.57 11.06 -17.45
C LEU A 75 19.31 10.21 -17.63
N LYS A 76 18.26 10.47 -16.84
CA LYS A 76 16.94 9.86 -17.03
C LYS A 76 16.39 10.15 -18.42
N HIS A 77 16.41 11.42 -18.85
CA HIS A 77 15.89 11.82 -20.15
C HIS A 77 16.57 11.07 -21.30
N LYS A 78 17.90 10.97 -21.28
CA LYS A 78 18.66 10.19 -22.26
C LYS A 78 18.28 8.71 -22.29
N LEU A 79 18.08 8.09 -21.13
CA LEU A 79 17.62 6.71 -21.07
C LEU A 79 16.19 6.56 -21.62
N ASP A 80 15.31 7.54 -21.37
CA ASP A 80 13.95 7.55 -21.92
C ASP A 80 13.95 7.68 -23.45
N GLU A 81 14.85 8.48 -24.03
CA GLU A 81 15.03 8.61 -25.48
C GLU A 81 15.50 7.29 -26.12
N LEU A 82 16.44 6.59 -25.46
CA LEU A 82 16.96 5.32 -25.94
C LEU A 82 15.93 4.18 -25.78
N TYR A 83 15.14 4.22 -24.71
CA TYR A 83 14.20 3.16 -24.33
C TYR A 83 12.78 3.71 -24.12
N PRO A 84 12.11 4.19 -25.18
CA PRO A 84 10.78 4.81 -25.06
C PRO A 84 9.70 3.85 -24.56
N GLN A 85 9.90 2.54 -24.77
CA GLN A 85 8.97 1.47 -24.35
C GLN A 85 9.32 0.87 -22.98
N GLY A 86 10.30 1.42 -22.26
CA GLY A 86 10.75 0.90 -20.98
C GLY A 86 12.13 0.25 -21.05
N TYR A 87 12.82 0.28 -19.91
CA TYR A 87 14.24 -0.08 -19.84
C TYR A 87 14.44 -1.61 -19.85
N PRO A 88 15.55 -2.09 -20.43
CA PRO A 88 15.91 -3.51 -20.30
C PRO A 88 16.28 -3.83 -18.85
N GLU A 89 15.99 -5.06 -18.42
CA GLU A 89 16.22 -5.48 -17.03
C GLU A 89 17.70 -5.35 -16.58
N SER A 90 18.65 -5.48 -17.52
CA SER A 90 20.08 -5.24 -17.27
C SER A 90 20.38 -3.81 -16.84
N VAL A 91 19.63 -2.81 -17.33
CA VAL A 91 19.75 -1.41 -16.93
C VAL A 91 18.98 -1.19 -15.63
N ILE A 92 17.77 -1.73 -15.52
CA ILE A 92 16.91 -1.58 -14.32
C ILE A 92 17.62 -2.05 -13.06
N ARG A 93 18.29 -3.21 -13.11
CA ARG A 93 19.04 -3.78 -11.98
C ARG A 93 20.08 -2.81 -11.42
N HIS A 94 20.66 -1.99 -12.28
CA HIS A 94 21.72 -1.07 -11.93
C HIS A 94 21.25 0.38 -11.89
N LEU A 95 19.94 0.69 -11.84
CA LEU A 95 19.50 2.09 -11.77
C LEU A 95 20.02 2.82 -10.52
N GLY A 96 20.24 2.11 -9.42
CA GLY A 96 20.68 2.67 -8.14
C GLY A 96 19.91 3.94 -7.78
N HIS A 97 20.61 5.05 -7.52
CA HIS A 97 19.97 6.32 -7.13
C HIS A 97 19.09 6.94 -8.22
N LEU A 98 19.28 6.59 -9.49
CA LEU A 98 18.42 7.04 -10.58
C LEU A 98 16.99 6.48 -10.41
N PHE A 99 16.80 5.38 -9.68
CA PHE A 99 15.49 4.85 -9.32
C PHE A 99 14.62 5.88 -8.57
N LEU A 100 15.24 6.76 -7.77
CA LEU A 100 14.53 7.82 -7.03
C LEU A 100 13.83 8.83 -7.95
N LYS A 101 14.24 8.91 -9.22
CA LYS A 101 13.65 9.78 -10.25
C LYS A 101 12.57 9.11 -11.08
N MET A 102 12.29 7.83 -10.84
CA MET A 102 11.31 7.08 -11.62
C MET A 102 9.91 7.32 -11.07
N SER A 103 8.98 7.65 -11.97
CA SER A 103 7.56 7.72 -11.63
C SER A 103 6.92 6.31 -11.69
N PRO A 104 5.77 6.10 -11.03
CA PRO A 104 4.98 4.88 -11.23
C PRO A 104 4.67 4.60 -12.71
N GLU A 105 4.46 5.62 -13.54
CA GLU A 105 4.20 5.46 -14.96
C GLU A 105 5.42 4.98 -15.75
N ASP A 106 6.63 5.40 -15.34
CA ASP A 106 7.87 4.87 -15.92
C ASP A 106 8.03 3.38 -15.59
N ILE A 107 7.81 3.02 -14.32
CA ILE A 107 7.96 1.64 -13.82
C ILE A 107 6.97 0.69 -14.51
N ARG A 108 5.76 1.14 -14.83
CA ARG A 108 4.75 0.32 -15.52
C ARG A 108 5.19 -0.19 -16.89
N LYS A 109 6.10 0.53 -17.56
CA LYS A 109 6.62 0.14 -18.88
C LYS A 109 7.61 -1.02 -18.80
N TRP A 110 8.18 -1.27 -17.61
CA TRP A 110 9.26 -2.24 -17.45
C TRP A 110 8.76 -3.67 -17.44
N ASN A 111 9.54 -4.58 -18.01
CA ASN A 111 9.32 -6.02 -17.90
C ASN A 111 10.36 -6.63 -16.96
N VAL A 112 10.07 -6.63 -15.65
CA VAL A 112 11.00 -7.10 -14.61
C VAL A 112 10.55 -8.45 -14.10
N THR A 113 11.47 -9.41 -14.05
CA THR A 113 11.18 -10.77 -13.55
C THR A 113 12.15 -11.23 -12.47
N SER A 114 13.33 -10.63 -12.35
CA SER A 114 14.35 -11.04 -11.41
C SER A 114 14.10 -10.51 -10.00
N LEU A 115 14.21 -11.41 -9.01
CA LEU A 115 14.22 -11.01 -7.60
C LEU A 115 15.47 -10.22 -7.23
N GLU A 116 16.59 -10.41 -7.92
CA GLU A 116 17.80 -9.62 -7.66
C GLU A 116 17.61 -8.17 -8.06
N THR A 117 16.89 -7.92 -9.17
CA THR A 117 16.47 -6.56 -9.57
C THR A 117 15.55 -5.94 -8.52
N LEU A 118 14.56 -6.70 -8.04
CA LEU A 118 13.65 -6.23 -6.98
C LEU A 118 14.41 -5.87 -5.71
N LYS A 119 15.32 -6.73 -5.24
CA LYS A 119 16.16 -6.50 -4.04
C LYS A 119 17.02 -5.25 -4.19
N ALA A 120 17.68 -5.09 -5.35
CA ALA A 120 18.55 -3.95 -5.61
C ALA A 120 17.79 -2.62 -5.50
N LEU A 121 16.59 -2.54 -6.09
CA LEU A 121 15.78 -1.33 -6.08
C LEU A 121 15.10 -1.06 -4.73
N LEU A 122 14.57 -2.11 -4.06
CA LEU A 122 13.98 -1.95 -2.72
C LEU A 122 15.00 -1.50 -1.68
N LYS A 123 16.27 -1.91 -1.82
CA LYS A 123 17.36 -1.44 -0.96
C LYS A 123 17.59 0.07 -1.10
N VAL A 124 17.50 0.60 -2.33
CA VAL A 124 17.63 2.03 -2.59
C VAL A 124 16.42 2.82 -2.08
N SER A 125 15.21 2.26 -2.14
CA SER A 125 14.01 2.95 -1.63
C SER A 125 13.94 3.05 -0.10
N LYS A 126 14.81 2.33 0.63
CA LYS A 126 14.76 2.29 2.09
C LYS A 126 15.02 3.68 2.69
N GLY A 127 14.07 4.17 3.49
CA GLY A 127 14.16 5.49 4.12
C GLY A 127 13.66 6.65 3.24
N HIS A 128 13.11 6.35 2.06
CA HIS A 128 12.50 7.31 1.16
C HIS A 128 10.98 7.09 1.05
N GLU A 129 10.22 8.16 0.83
CA GLU A 129 8.77 8.12 0.59
C GLU A 129 8.45 7.59 -0.82
N MET A 130 8.69 6.30 -1.06
CA MET A 130 8.56 5.64 -2.37
C MET A 130 7.53 4.51 -2.38
N SER A 131 6.48 4.61 -1.56
CA SER A 131 5.46 3.57 -1.42
C SER A 131 4.75 3.26 -2.75
N ALA A 132 4.44 4.29 -3.55
CA ALA A 132 3.80 4.12 -4.86
C ALA A 132 4.72 3.45 -5.90
N GLN A 133 5.99 3.85 -5.95
CA GLN A 133 6.99 3.26 -6.85
C GLN A 133 7.29 1.82 -6.47
N ALA A 134 7.51 1.54 -5.18
CA ALA A 134 7.74 0.19 -4.68
C ALA A 134 6.54 -0.72 -4.96
N ALA A 135 5.31 -0.27 -4.70
CA ALA A 135 4.10 -1.01 -5.02
C ALA A 135 4.01 -1.34 -6.52
N THR A 136 4.31 -0.36 -7.37
CA THR A 136 4.28 -0.54 -8.84
C THR A 136 5.35 -1.52 -9.30
N LEU A 137 6.57 -1.44 -8.76
CA LEU A 137 7.67 -2.35 -9.08
C LEU A 137 7.31 -3.79 -8.69
N ILE A 138 6.76 -3.97 -7.48
CA ILE A 138 6.34 -5.28 -7.00
C ILE A 138 5.24 -5.86 -7.90
N ASP A 139 4.22 -5.06 -8.27
CA ASP A 139 3.19 -5.54 -9.18
C ASP A 139 3.79 -5.99 -10.53
N ARG A 140 4.75 -5.25 -11.08
CA ARG A 140 5.45 -5.66 -12.32
C ARG A 140 6.19 -6.98 -12.18
N VAL A 141 6.89 -7.19 -11.06
CA VAL A 141 7.59 -8.47 -10.80
C VAL A 141 6.60 -9.63 -10.65
N VAL A 142 5.51 -9.41 -9.92
CA VAL A 142 4.47 -10.45 -9.73
C VAL A 142 3.76 -10.76 -11.05
N VAL A 143 3.50 -9.75 -11.89
CA VAL A 143 2.99 -9.94 -13.27
C VAL A 143 3.96 -10.77 -14.09
N GLY A 144 5.24 -10.38 -14.12
CA GLY A 144 6.27 -11.03 -14.93
C GLY A 144 6.51 -12.49 -14.52
N ARG A 145 6.39 -12.81 -13.24
CA ARG A 145 6.51 -14.18 -12.70
C ARG A 145 5.22 -14.99 -12.80
N GLY A 146 4.07 -14.34 -12.96
CA GLY A 146 2.75 -14.98 -13.01
C GLY A 146 2.23 -15.51 -11.67
N GLN A 147 3.06 -15.57 -10.62
CA GLN A 147 2.67 -16.04 -9.29
C GLN A 147 3.43 -15.32 -8.18
N LEU A 148 2.81 -15.25 -7.00
CA LEU A 148 3.46 -14.81 -5.77
C LEU A 148 4.04 -16.04 -5.07
N ASP A 149 5.30 -16.36 -5.37
CA ASP A 149 6.03 -17.50 -4.80
C ASP A 149 6.67 -17.18 -3.44
N LYS A 150 7.19 -18.21 -2.76
CA LYS A 150 7.82 -18.05 -1.45
C LYS A 150 9.00 -17.07 -1.48
N ASP A 151 9.88 -17.18 -2.47
CA ASP A 151 11.09 -16.35 -2.56
C ASP A 151 10.75 -14.86 -2.77
N THR A 152 9.66 -14.58 -3.51
CA THR A 152 9.13 -13.23 -3.68
C THR A 152 8.61 -12.70 -2.35
N VAL A 153 7.78 -13.48 -1.63
CA VAL A 153 7.28 -13.06 -0.31
C VAL A 153 8.44 -12.84 0.67
N ASP A 154 9.40 -13.76 0.75
CA ASP A 154 10.58 -13.63 1.60
C ASP A 154 11.39 -12.36 1.26
N THR A 155 11.49 -12.01 -0.02
CA THR A 155 12.12 -10.77 -0.47
C THR A 155 11.32 -9.53 -0.01
N LEU A 156 10.00 -9.55 -0.15
CA LEU A 156 9.14 -8.45 0.28
C LEU A 156 9.23 -8.23 1.79
N THR A 157 9.11 -9.29 2.58
CA THR A 157 9.22 -9.19 4.04
C THR A 157 10.62 -8.72 4.45
N ALA A 158 11.70 -9.21 3.82
CA ALA A 158 13.05 -8.80 4.18
C ALA A 158 13.36 -7.32 3.86
N PHE A 159 12.91 -6.81 2.72
CA PHE A 159 13.35 -5.50 2.21
C PHE A 159 12.29 -4.40 2.26
N CYS A 160 11.01 -4.75 2.34
CA CYS A 160 9.92 -3.79 2.46
C CYS A 160 8.80 -4.30 3.38
N PRO A 161 8.95 -4.13 4.71
CA PRO A 161 7.87 -4.38 5.65
C PRO A 161 6.62 -3.58 5.28
N GLY A 162 5.49 -4.26 5.14
CA GLY A 162 4.20 -3.65 4.77
C GLY A 162 3.95 -3.51 3.25
N CYS A 163 4.93 -3.79 2.39
CA CYS A 163 4.69 -3.85 0.93
C CYS A 163 3.77 -5.00 0.53
N LEU A 164 3.63 -6.04 1.35
CA LEU A 164 2.67 -7.12 1.07
C LEU A 164 1.25 -6.55 0.90
N CYS A 165 0.89 -5.56 1.70
CA CYS A 165 -0.42 -4.93 1.70
C CYS A 165 -0.64 -3.93 0.56
N SER A 166 0.41 -3.55 -0.19
CA SER A 166 0.26 -2.73 -1.39
C SER A 166 -0.20 -3.54 -2.60
N LEU A 167 -0.17 -4.87 -2.50
CA LEU A 167 -0.71 -5.76 -3.52
C LEU A 167 -2.24 -5.73 -3.55
N SER A 168 -2.80 -5.90 -4.74
CA SER A 168 -4.25 -6.02 -4.89
C SER A 168 -4.78 -7.31 -4.25
N PRO A 169 -6.04 -7.36 -3.80
CA PRO A 169 -6.65 -8.58 -3.27
C PRO A 169 -6.55 -9.77 -4.23
N GLU A 170 -6.62 -9.54 -5.55
CA GLU A 170 -6.48 -10.57 -6.59
C GLU A 170 -5.07 -11.16 -6.62
N ARG A 171 -4.03 -10.33 -6.45
CA ARG A 171 -2.64 -10.78 -6.34
C ARG A 171 -2.41 -11.58 -5.05
N LEU A 172 -2.94 -11.10 -3.93
CA LEU A 172 -2.90 -11.83 -2.67
C LEU A 172 -3.69 -13.15 -2.75
N SER A 173 -4.73 -13.21 -3.59
CA SER A 173 -5.55 -14.41 -3.78
C SER A 173 -4.82 -15.54 -4.51
N SER A 174 -3.84 -15.24 -5.38
CA SER A 174 -3.05 -16.27 -6.07
C SER A 174 -1.99 -16.91 -5.18
N MET A 175 -1.71 -16.32 -4.01
CA MET A 175 -0.76 -16.82 -3.04
C MET A 175 -1.20 -18.18 -2.46
N PRO A 176 -0.39 -19.25 -2.53
CA PRO A 176 -0.73 -20.52 -1.91
C PRO A 176 -0.71 -20.42 -0.37
N PRO A 177 -1.60 -21.13 0.36
CA PRO A 177 -1.61 -21.12 1.82
C PRO A 177 -0.27 -21.50 2.46
N SER A 178 0.50 -22.39 1.82
CA SER A 178 1.80 -22.86 2.31
C SER A 178 2.83 -21.75 2.54
N ILE A 179 2.70 -20.61 1.87
CA ILE A 179 3.64 -19.49 2.03
C ILE A 179 3.17 -18.43 3.04
N ILE A 180 1.95 -18.54 3.58
CA ILE A 180 1.46 -17.64 4.64
C ILE A 180 2.38 -17.67 5.86
N GLY A 181 3.02 -18.81 6.16
CA GLY A 181 3.95 -18.94 7.27
C GLY A 181 5.18 -18.02 7.19
N ALA A 182 5.50 -17.47 6.01
CA ALA A 182 6.58 -16.50 5.82
C ALA A 182 6.17 -15.05 6.15
N VAL A 183 4.87 -14.77 6.21
CA VAL A 183 4.34 -13.43 6.48
C VAL A 183 4.50 -13.13 7.97
N ARG A 184 5.18 -12.03 8.31
CA ARG A 184 5.37 -11.61 9.70
C ARG A 184 4.28 -10.62 10.10
N PRO A 185 4.00 -10.46 11.40
CA PRO A 185 2.98 -9.52 11.86
C PRO A 185 3.18 -8.08 11.35
N GLN A 186 4.43 -7.62 11.25
CA GLN A 186 4.74 -6.26 10.79
C GLN A 186 4.39 -6.05 9.31
N ASP A 187 4.38 -7.13 8.53
CA ASP A 187 4.06 -7.08 7.11
C ASP A 187 2.55 -6.85 6.87
N LEU A 188 1.74 -6.97 7.92
CA LEU A 188 0.28 -6.80 7.90
C LEU A 188 -0.18 -5.48 8.53
N ASP A 189 0.71 -4.70 9.15
CA ASP A 189 0.31 -3.49 9.88
C ASP A 189 -0.29 -2.40 8.97
N THR A 190 0.06 -2.41 7.68
CA THR A 190 -0.47 -1.51 6.66
C THR A 190 -1.65 -2.10 5.88
N CYS A 191 -2.09 -3.32 6.20
CA CYS A 191 -3.17 -3.99 5.46
C CYS A 191 -4.53 -3.40 5.80
N GLY A 192 -5.27 -3.03 4.76
CA GLY A 192 -6.67 -2.70 4.88
C GLY A 192 -7.57 -3.94 5.03
N PRO A 193 -8.86 -3.74 5.36
CA PRO A 193 -9.81 -4.84 5.51
C PRO A 193 -9.90 -5.75 4.28
N ARG A 194 -9.84 -5.18 3.06
CA ARG A 194 -9.95 -5.95 1.81
C ARG A 194 -8.80 -6.94 1.63
N GLN A 195 -7.58 -6.56 2.02
CA GLN A 195 -6.42 -7.44 1.97
C GLN A 195 -6.53 -8.54 3.02
N LEU A 196 -6.90 -8.17 4.26
CA LEU A 196 -7.03 -9.14 5.35
C LEU A 196 -8.16 -10.15 5.09
N ASP A 197 -9.24 -9.77 4.41
CA ASP A 197 -10.31 -10.67 3.97
C ASP A 197 -9.83 -11.81 3.07
N VAL A 198 -8.80 -11.56 2.27
CA VAL A 198 -8.20 -12.59 1.40
C VAL A 198 -7.15 -13.40 2.16
N LEU A 199 -6.37 -12.73 3.02
CA LEU A 199 -5.27 -13.36 3.74
C LEU A 199 -5.74 -14.27 4.88
N TYR A 200 -6.82 -13.90 5.58
CA TYR A 200 -7.30 -14.62 6.74
C TYR A 200 -7.75 -16.06 6.43
N PRO A 201 -8.60 -16.33 5.40
CA PRO A 201 -8.95 -17.70 5.03
C PRO A 201 -7.72 -18.53 4.61
N LYS A 202 -6.74 -17.91 3.96
CA LYS A 202 -5.47 -18.59 3.60
C LYS A 202 -4.66 -18.95 4.83
N ALA A 203 -4.59 -18.06 5.82
CA ALA A 203 -3.94 -18.33 7.10
C ALA A 203 -4.61 -19.47 7.86
N ARG A 204 -5.95 -19.55 7.85
CA ARG A 204 -6.68 -20.69 8.42
C ARG A 204 -6.26 -22.01 7.79
N LEU A 205 -6.19 -22.06 6.46
CA LEU A 205 -5.75 -23.26 5.73
C LEU A 205 -4.28 -23.59 6.01
N ALA A 206 -3.42 -22.58 6.10
CA ALA A 206 -2.00 -22.74 6.39
C ALA A 206 -1.76 -23.34 7.79
N PHE A 207 -2.58 -22.94 8.77
CA PHE A 207 -2.43 -23.33 10.17
C PHE A 207 -3.45 -24.38 10.62
N GLN A 208 -4.16 -25.03 9.70
CA GLN A 208 -5.25 -25.97 10.01
C GLN A 208 -4.83 -27.17 10.88
N ASN A 209 -3.54 -27.52 10.88
CA ASN A 209 -3.00 -28.63 11.66
C ASN A 209 -2.56 -28.22 13.08
N MET A 210 -2.60 -26.92 13.39
CA MET A 210 -2.27 -26.38 14.72
C MET A 210 -3.54 -26.30 15.58
N SER A 211 -3.37 -26.30 16.91
CA SER A 211 -4.50 -26.12 17.83
C SER A 211 -4.10 -25.33 19.07
N GLY A 212 -5.10 -24.86 19.83
CA GLY A 212 -4.90 -24.16 21.09
C GLY A 212 -4.11 -22.85 20.95
N SER A 213 -3.21 -22.61 21.90
CA SER A 213 -2.41 -21.37 21.97
C SER A 213 -1.46 -21.21 20.79
N GLU A 214 -0.89 -22.29 20.27
CA GLU A 214 0.02 -22.26 19.12
C GLU A 214 -0.70 -21.74 17.86
N TYR A 215 -1.88 -22.28 17.57
CA TYR A 215 -2.73 -21.80 16.48
C TYR A 215 -3.06 -20.32 16.66
N PHE A 216 -3.45 -19.93 17.88
CA PHE A 216 -3.84 -18.56 18.16
C PHE A 216 -2.70 -17.56 17.93
N VAL A 217 -1.48 -17.87 18.38
CA VAL A 217 -0.30 -17.02 18.13
C VAL A 217 -0.06 -16.81 16.64
N LYS A 218 -0.27 -17.84 15.82
CA LYS A 218 -0.06 -17.77 14.37
C LYS A 218 -1.18 -17.05 13.63
N ILE A 219 -2.44 -17.24 14.02
CA ILE A 219 -3.59 -16.62 13.36
C ILE A 219 -3.84 -15.18 13.80
N ARG A 220 -3.39 -14.79 15.01
CA ARG A 220 -3.63 -13.46 15.60
C ARG A 220 -3.38 -12.28 14.66
N PRO A 221 -2.25 -12.22 13.91
CA PRO A 221 -1.98 -11.09 13.00
C PRO A 221 -2.99 -10.93 11.86
N PHE A 222 -3.72 -12.00 11.53
CA PHE A 222 -4.67 -12.04 10.42
C PHE A 222 -6.12 -11.76 10.84
N LEU A 223 -6.39 -11.64 12.15
CA LEU A 223 -7.77 -11.55 12.68
C LEU A 223 -8.56 -10.32 12.20
N GLY A 224 -7.89 -9.29 11.68
CA GLY A 224 -8.58 -8.17 11.04
C GLY A 224 -9.35 -8.55 9.76
N GLY A 225 -9.24 -9.78 9.27
CA GLY A 225 -10.08 -10.36 8.21
C GLY A 225 -11.03 -11.46 8.68
N ALA A 226 -11.13 -11.70 9.99
CA ALA A 226 -11.94 -12.80 10.53
C ALA A 226 -13.45 -12.51 10.45
N PRO A 227 -14.27 -13.47 10.03
CA PRO A 227 -15.72 -13.37 10.12
C PRO A 227 -16.20 -13.57 11.56
N THR A 228 -17.43 -13.13 11.84
CA THR A 228 -18.06 -13.23 13.16
C THR A 228 -18.04 -14.66 13.71
N GLU A 229 -18.33 -15.64 12.87
CA GLU A 229 -18.43 -17.06 13.25
C GLU A 229 -17.12 -17.58 13.83
N ASP A 230 -16.00 -17.16 13.25
CA ASP A 230 -14.68 -17.55 13.72
C ASP A 230 -14.30 -16.83 15.01
N LEU A 231 -14.69 -15.56 15.17
CA LEU A 231 -14.51 -14.84 16.45
C LEU A 231 -15.32 -15.50 17.57
N LYS A 232 -16.55 -15.95 17.28
CA LYS A 232 -17.35 -16.73 18.23
C LYS A 232 -16.69 -18.05 18.59
N ALA A 233 -16.16 -18.77 17.61
CA ALA A 233 -15.40 -20.00 17.85
C ALA A 233 -14.15 -19.74 18.71
N LEU A 234 -13.42 -18.65 18.46
CA LEU A 234 -12.27 -18.24 19.28
C LEU A 234 -12.67 -17.90 20.72
N SER A 235 -13.84 -17.28 20.94
CA SER A 235 -14.32 -16.96 22.29
C SER A 235 -14.61 -18.21 23.15
N GLN A 236 -14.81 -19.36 22.51
CA GLN A 236 -14.99 -20.65 23.17
C GLN A 236 -13.66 -21.34 23.46
N GLN A 237 -12.58 -20.87 22.83
CA GLN A 237 -11.23 -21.31 23.12
C GLN A 237 -10.69 -20.50 24.30
N ASN A 238 -9.89 -21.12 25.16
CA ASN A 238 -9.27 -20.47 26.31
C ASN A 238 -8.09 -19.59 25.87
N VAL A 239 -8.35 -18.62 25.00
CA VAL A 239 -7.38 -17.70 24.40
C VAL A 239 -7.82 -16.27 24.68
N SER A 240 -6.86 -15.37 24.85
CA SER A 240 -7.13 -13.94 25.01
C SER A 240 -6.31 -13.12 24.02
N MET A 241 -6.95 -12.14 23.38
CA MET A 241 -6.26 -11.13 22.58
C MET A 241 -6.06 -9.85 23.40
N ASP A 242 -5.00 -9.13 23.05
CA ASP A 242 -4.79 -7.77 23.54
C ASP A 242 -5.78 -6.79 22.88
N LEU A 243 -5.95 -5.64 23.53
CA LEU A 243 -6.86 -4.60 23.05
C LEU A 243 -6.48 -4.08 21.66
N ALA A 244 -5.17 -3.97 21.37
CA ALA A 244 -4.70 -3.51 20.06
C ALA A 244 -5.15 -4.44 18.92
N THR A 245 -5.14 -5.76 19.16
CA THR A 245 -5.65 -6.75 18.21
C THR A 245 -7.17 -6.62 18.07
N PHE A 246 -7.90 -6.45 19.17
CA PHE A 246 -9.36 -6.27 19.14
C PHE A 246 -9.78 -5.02 18.35
N MET A 247 -9.06 -3.91 18.51
CA MET A 247 -9.32 -2.66 17.78
C MET A 247 -9.03 -2.77 16.28
N LYS A 248 -8.23 -3.75 15.84
CA LYS A 248 -7.99 -4.05 14.42
C LYS A 248 -9.05 -4.96 13.79
N LEU A 249 -9.99 -5.50 14.57
CA LEU A 249 -11.06 -6.35 14.03
C LEU A 249 -12.04 -5.56 13.17
N ARG A 250 -12.65 -6.23 12.19
CA ARG A 250 -13.68 -5.62 11.36
C ARG A 250 -14.88 -5.26 12.22
N ARG A 251 -15.35 -4.03 12.08
CA ARG A 251 -16.56 -3.55 12.75
C ARG A 251 -17.71 -4.53 12.57
N GLU A 252 -17.99 -4.94 11.33
CA GLU A 252 -19.11 -5.81 10.98
C GLU A 252 -19.02 -7.19 11.63
N ALA A 253 -17.79 -7.67 11.92
CA ALA A 253 -17.56 -8.94 12.60
C ALA A 253 -17.71 -8.85 14.13
N VAL A 254 -17.46 -7.66 14.70
CA VAL A 254 -17.54 -7.42 16.15
C VAL A 254 -18.97 -7.09 16.60
N LEU A 255 -19.74 -6.33 15.81
CA LEU A 255 -21.09 -5.91 16.19
C LEU A 255 -22.05 -7.04 16.63
N PRO A 256 -22.01 -8.25 16.04
CA PRO A 256 -22.91 -9.34 16.44
C PRO A 256 -22.41 -10.15 17.64
N LEU A 257 -21.26 -9.80 18.23
CA LEU A 257 -20.74 -10.46 19.42
C LEU A 257 -21.47 -9.98 20.68
N THR A 258 -21.73 -10.93 21.58
CA THR A 258 -22.31 -10.67 22.90
C THR A 258 -21.27 -10.15 23.88
N VAL A 259 -21.72 -9.56 24.99
CA VAL A 259 -20.86 -9.15 26.11
C VAL A 259 -20.01 -10.31 26.64
N ALA A 260 -20.60 -11.49 26.81
CA ALA A 260 -19.87 -12.66 27.27
C ALA A 260 -18.80 -13.13 26.26
N GLU A 261 -19.08 -13.07 24.95
CA GLU A 261 -18.10 -13.43 23.91
C GLU A 261 -16.93 -12.44 23.89
N VAL A 262 -17.19 -11.13 23.95
CA VAL A 262 -16.12 -10.11 24.00
C VAL A 262 -15.30 -10.22 25.28
N GLN A 263 -15.94 -10.47 26.43
CA GLN A 263 -15.23 -10.71 27.69
C GLN A 263 -14.28 -11.91 27.59
N LYS A 264 -14.71 -13.01 26.97
CA LYS A 264 -13.85 -14.19 26.76
C LYS A 264 -12.72 -13.93 25.78
N LEU A 265 -12.98 -13.20 24.69
CA LEU A 265 -11.96 -12.86 23.69
C LEU A 265 -10.86 -11.95 24.26
N LEU A 266 -11.20 -10.99 25.11
CA LEU A 266 -10.23 -10.08 25.72
C LEU A 266 -9.60 -10.63 26.99
N GLY A 267 -10.31 -11.49 27.73
CA GLY A 267 -9.86 -12.07 28.99
C GLY A 267 -9.41 -10.98 29.98
N PRO A 268 -8.14 -10.99 30.44
CA PRO A 268 -7.63 -10.01 31.39
C PRO A 268 -7.56 -8.58 30.82
N HIS A 269 -7.65 -8.40 29.49
CA HIS A 269 -7.57 -7.09 28.85
C HIS A 269 -8.93 -6.38 28.72
N VAL A 270 -10.01 -6.95 29.28
CA VAL A 270 -11.37 -6.43 29.14
C VAL A 270 -11.53 -5.02 29.70
N GLU A 271 -10.76 -4.65 30.73
CA GLU A 271 -10.76 -3.30 31.32
C GLU A 271 -10.38 -2.22 30.29
N GLY A 272 -9.58 -2.58 29.28
CA GLY A 272 -9.19 -1.72 28.18
C GLY A 272 -10.37 -1.19 27.35
N LEU A 273 -11.53 -1.86 27.37
CA LEU A 273 -12.74 -1.39 26.69
C LEU A 273 -13.16 0.01 27.13
N LYS A 274 -12.91 0.38 28.40
CA LYS A 274 -13.26 1.71 28.90
C LYS A 274 -12.43 2.81 28.25
N VAL A 275 -11.18 2.53 27.92
CA VAL A 275 -10.28 3.48 27.24
C VAL A 275 -10.74 3.73 25.80
N GLU A 276 -11.25 2.68 25.14
CA GLU A 276 -11.67 2.72 23.74
C GLU A 276 -13.17 2.95 23.55
N GLU A 277 -13.89 3.35 24.60
CA GLU A 277 -15.35 3.53 24.61
C GLU A 277 -15.86 4.49 23.52
N GLN A 278 -15.02 5.43 23.07
CA GLN A 278 -15.34 6.42 22.05
C GLN A 278 -14.84 6.07 20.64
N HIS A 279 -14.09 4.98 20.48
CA HIS A 279 -13.50 4.58 19.21
C HIS A 279 -14.16 3.32 18.64
N SER A 280 -14.26 3.26 17.30
CA SER A 280 -14.72 2.05 16.60
C SER A 280 -13.61 0.99 16.62
N PRO A 281 -13.92 -0.31 16.78
CA PRO A 281 -15.26 -0.92 16.79
C PRO A 281 -15.97 -0.93 18.16
N VAL A 282 -15.27 -0.63 19.26
CA VAL A 282 -15.80 -0.75 20.63
C VAL A 282 -17.04 0.11 20.85
N ARG A 283 -17.00 1.40 20.51
CA ARG A 283 -18.15 2.31 20.65
C ARG A 283 -19.38 1.76 19.95
N ASP A 284 -19.23 1.34 18.69
CA ASP A 284 -20.35 0.89 17.89
C ASP A 284 -20.91 -0.45 18.38
N TRP A 285 -20.05 -1.29 18.96
CA TRP A 285 -20.45 -2.51 19.64
C TRP A 285 -21.24 -2.22 20.92
N ILE A 286 -20.78 -1.28 21.76
CA ILE A 286 -21.49 -0.84 22.98
C ILE A 286 -22.92 -0.39 22.65
N LEU A 287 -23.08 0.44 21.61
CA LEU A 287 -24.40 0.94 21.16
C LEU A 287 -25.37 -0.17 20.72
N LYS A 288 -24.88 -1.39 20.48
CA LYS A 288 -25.68 -2.56 20.08
C LYS A 288 -26.03 -3.49 21.25
N GLN A 289 -25.37 -3.36 22.39
CA GLN A 289 -25.60 -4.20 23.56
C GLN A 289 -26.71 -3.63 24.45
N ARG A 290 -27.31 -4.47 25.30
CA ARG A 290 -28.19 -4.00 26.39
C ARG A 290 -27.35 -3.37 27.48
N GLN A 291 -27.88 -2.31 28.10
CA GLN A 291 -27.17 -1.64 29.20
C GLN A 291 -26.96 -2.59 30.39
N ASP A 292 -27.94 -3.43 30.74
CA ASP A 292 -27.78 -4.43 31.81
C ASP A 292 -26.63 -5.42 31.57
N ASP A 293 -26.45 -5.86 30.32
CA ASP A 293 -25.38 -6.78 29.98
C ASP A 293 -24.00 -6.09 30.08
N LEU A 294 -23.92 -4.81 29.69
CA LEU A 294 -22.71 -4.00 29.83
C LEU A 294 -22.38 -3.70 31.29
N ASP A 295 -23.39 -3.41 32.11
CA ASP A 295 -23.25 -3.12 33.54
C ASP A 295 -22.72 -4.35 34.29
N ALA A 296 -23.06 -5.57 33.85
CA ALA A 296 -22.53 -6.81 34.40
C ALA A 296 -20.99 -6.96 34.24
N LEU A 297 -20.35 -6.20 33.34
CA LEU A 297 -18.89 -6.14 33.25
C LEU A 297 -18.26 -5.33 34.39
N GLY A 298 -19.01 -4.46 35.08
CA GLY A 298 -18.50 -3.61 36.15
C GLY A 298 -17.55 -2.50 35.68
N LEU A 299 -17.47 -2.24 34.38
CA LEU A 299 -16.54 -1.25 33.78
C LEU A 299 -17.13 0.17 33.66
N GLY A 300 -18.42 0.34 33.97
CA GLY A 300 -19.12 1.61 33.80
C GLY A 300 -19.20 2.08 32.35
N LEU A 301 -19.37 1.14 31.40
CA LEU A 301 -19.61 1.44 29.99
C LEU A 301 -21.01 2.01 29.81
N GLN A 302 -21.15 3.10 29.06
CA GLN A 302 -22.42 3.81 28.88
C GLN A 302 -22.78 3.95 27.41
N GLY A 303 -24.08 4.08 27.13
CA GLY A 303 -24.60 4.23 25.77
C GLY A 303 -25.19 2.96 25.17
N GLY A 304 -25.27 1.88 25.95
CA GLY A 304 -26.04 0.70 25.58
C GLY A 304 -27.54 0.99 25.48
N ILE A 305 -28.28 -0.01 25.01
CA ILE A 305 -29.73 0.08 24.83
C ILE A 305 -30.39 -0.02 26.21
N PRO A 306 -31.16 1.00 26.65
CA PRO A 306 -31.79 1.00 27.96
C PRO A 306 -32.82 -0.12 28.10
N ASN A 307 -33.07 -0.52 29.34
CA ASN A 307 -34.07 -1.54 29.66
C ASN A 307 -35.48 -1.10 29.25
N GLY A 308 -36.29 -2.07 28.81
CA GLY A 308 -37.67 -1.83 28.36
C GLY A 308 -37.80 -1.33 26.91
N TYR A 309 -36.71 -1.30 26.14
CA TYR A 309 -36.71 -1.04 24.70
C TYR A 309 -36.45 -2.33 23.92
N LEU A 310 -37.17 -2.50 22.79
CA LEU A 310 -36.94 -3.61 21.86
C LEU A 310 -36.06 -3.16 20.69
N ILE A 311 -35.14 -4.03 20.28
CA ILE A 311 -34.40 -3.89 19.04
C ILE A 311 -35.28 -4.47 17.93
N LEU A 312 -35.81 -3.60 17.06
CA LEU A 312 -36.49 -4.02 15.85
C LEU A 312 -35.49 -4.06 14.70
N ASP A 313 -35.13 -5.26 14.25
CA ASP A 313 -34.38 -5.43 13.00
C ASP A 313 -35.36 -5.38 11.82
N LEU A 314 -35.38 -4.26 11.11
CA LEU A 314 -36.27 -4.03 9.96
C LEU A 314 -35.66 -4.55 8.65
N SER A 315 -34.84 -5.60 8.68
CA SER A 315 -34.44 -6.33 7.47
C SER A 315 -35.60 -7.22 6.97
N VAL A 316 -36.68 -6.59 6.53
CA VAL A 316 -37.77 -7.29 5.82
C VAL A 316 -37.25 -7.65 4.43
N ARG A 317 -37.22 -8.95 4.12
CA ARG A 317 -37.16 -9.49 2.76
C ARG A 317 -38.30 -8.88 1.94
N GLY A 318 -37.99 -7.80 1.22
CA GLY A 318 -38.83 -7.26 0.16
C GLY A 318 -37.98 -7.21 -1.10
N GLY A 319 -38.30 -8.05 -2.08
CA GLY A 319 -37.73 -7.91 -3.41
C GLY A 319 -38.03 -6.52 -3.95
N GLY A 320 -36.99 -5.76 -4.26
CA GLY A 320 -37.12 -4.41 -4.80
C GLY A 320 -35.85 -3.60 -4.61
N CYS A 321 -35.16 -3.33 -5.73
CA CYS A 321 -33.98 -2.46 -5.85
C CYS A 321 -34.16 -1.14 -5.09
N CYS A 322 -33.45 -0.98 -3.96
CA CYS A 322 -32.80 0.26 -3.54
C CYS A 322 -32.02 -0.01 -2.26
N SER A 323 -30.71 0.16 -2.32
CA SER A 323 -29.78 0.06 -1.18
C SER A 323 -30.23 1.00 -0.05
N ARG A 324 -30.76 0.44 1.04
CA ARG A 324 -31.10 1.19 2.26
C ARG A 324 -30.27 0.68 3.42
N GLY A 325 -29.49 1.60 4.00
CA GLY A 325 -28.75 1.36 5.24
C GLY A 325 -29.69 1.03 6.40
N SER A 326 -29.25 0.12 7.26
CA SER A 326 -29.95 -0.32 8.46
C SER A 326 -30.24 0.88 9.37
N ARG A 327 -31.53 1.22 9.59
CA ARG A 327 -31.95 2.17 10.63
C ARG A 327 -32.38 1.39 11.87
N LEU A 328 -31.71 1.64 12.98
CA LEU A 328 -32.20 1.25 14.32
C LEU A 328 -33.30 2.23 14.73
N VAL A 329 -34.45 1.70 15.16
CA VAL A 329 -35.53 2.49 15.76
C VAL A 329 -35.81 1.91 17.14
N LEU A 330 -35.64 2.72 18.17
CA LEU A 330 -35.99 2.38 19.55
C LEU A 330 -37.47 2.72 19.80
N ARG A 331 -38.26 1.75 20.23
CA ARG A 331 -39.63 1.96 20.74
C ARG A 331 -39.73 1.51 22.18
N ARG A 332 -40.33 2.36 23.01
CA ARG A 332 -40.57 2.12 24.45
C ARG A 332 -41.78 1.21 24.63
N TRP A 333 -41.71 0.26 25.55
CA TRP A 333 -42.87 -0.55 25.95
C TRP A 333 -44.03 0.33 26.47
N PRO A 334 -45.29 0.09 26.08
CA PRO A 334 -46.42 0.70 26.75
C PRO A 334 -46.57 0.04 28.12
N SER A 335 -46.27 0.76 29.20
CA SER A 335 -46.53 0.32 30.56
C SER A 335 -48.00 -0.13 30.66
N ARG A 336 -48.24 -1.40 31.05
CA ARG A 336 -49.57 -1.81 31.50
C ARG A 336 -49.88 -0.98 32.74
N GLN A 337 -50.92 -0.17 32.66
CA GLN A 337 -51.62 0.32 33.84
C GLN A 337 -52.41 -0.89 34.36
N ASP A 338 -51.97 -1.43 35.49
CA ASP A 338 -52.83 -2.27 36.33
C ASP A 338 -53.72 -1.36 37.19
#